data_AF-A0A9E5RBY5-F1
#
_entry.id   AF-A0A9E5RBY5-F1
#
_cell.length_a   1.000
_cell.length_b   1.000
_cell.length_c   1.000
_cell.angle_alpha   90.00
_cell.angle_beta   90.00
_cell.angle_gamma   90.00
#
_symmetry.space_group_name_H-M   'P 1'
#
loop_
_entity.id
_entity.type
_entity.pdbx_description
1 polymer ?
#
loop_
_entity_poly.entity_id
_entity_poly.type
_entity_poly.pdbx_seq_one_letter_code
_entity_poly.pdbx_strand_id
1 'polypeptide(L)'
;MATLPIPARAEPYRVSCQATISLAQGESLTYEVTGTVSETTATESPINPIGNSLNVSILQRDRNGAITTLLSNSSLRDYDAIAPDTDYSQIPFTEAFRAQPNDGRRLYAALASVHGLYASLRPLSGQPQQIQIVHYLSAGQPARSAPGSCQAVASSEESLIEPPLRVVSEDPLPLLTAAELSQLNREGENSIQSWINIAGVGATRSPTEFTEALQATYQQQQTHNPDTAPFLGLWEGEPPASGYPYYLSIFPANEADQVCIVEYQRGQQIASEIVPATFTLSKATVTQGNLLSPRLRSTQTASQVRPFHSGTAKFLSVLQPSANNPVRVFSLTDRSALYNGFSSRMLQELSQATSELGCAQ
;
A
#
# COMPACT_ATOMS: atom_id res chain seq x y z
N MET A 1 -31.86 -33.50 26.51
CA MET A 1 -31.87 -32.31 25.64
C MET A 1 -30.84 -32.56 24.56
N ALA A 2 -31.25 -32.65 23.30
CA ALA A 2 -30.34 -32.83 22.18
C ALA A 2 -29.67 -31.48 21.86
N THR A 3 -28.35 -31.42 21.97
CA THR A 3 -27.55 -30.30 21.48
C THR A 3 -27.63 -30.28 19.96
N LEU A 4 -28.30 -29.28 19.40
CA LEU A 4 -28.27 -29.02 17.96
C LEU A 4 -26.84 -28.62 17.57
N PRO A 5 -26.30 -29.11 16.44
CA PRO A 5 -25.00 -28.68 15.96
C PRO A 5 -25.05 -27.18 15.62
N ILE A 6 -24.13 -26.40 16.17
CA ILE A 6 -23.90 -25.02 15.74
C ILE A 6 -23.37 -25.10 14.31
N PRO A 7 -24.02 -24.48 13.30
CA PRO A 7 -23.50 -24.49 11.94
C PRO A 7 -22.14 -23.78 11.91
N ALA A 8 -21.16 -24.43 11.27
CA ALA A 8 -19.83 -23.87 11.08
C ALA A 8 -19.93 -22.55 10.31
N ARG A 9 -19.38 -21.47 10.88
CA ARG A 9 -19.25 -20.19 10.19
C ARG A 9 -18.29 -20.36 9.02
N ALA A 10 -18.77 -20.19 7.80
CA ALA A 10 -17.94 -20.14 6.61
C ALA A 10 -17.00 -18.93 6.68
N GLU A 11 -15.69 -19.14 6.62
CA GLU A 11 -14.72 -18.04 6.58
C GLU A 11 -14.67 -17.43 5.17
N PRO A 12 -14.74 -16.08 5.02
CA PRO A 12 -14.57 -15.44 3.74
C PRO A 12 -13.12 -15.52 3.26
N TYR A 13 -12.92 -15.90 2.00
CA TYR A 13 -11.61 -15.89 1.33
C TYR A 13 -11.37 -14.56 0.64
N ARG A 14 -10.14 -14.06 0.70
CA ARG A 14 -9.68 -12.99 -0.18
C ARG A 14 -9.16 -13.57 -1.49
N VAL A 15 -9.58 -12.97 -2.58
CA VAL A 15 -9.30 -13.42 -3.93
C VAL A 15 -8.79 -12.27 -4.78
N SER A 16 -7.78 -12.55 -5.58
CA SER A 16 -7.33 -11.68 -6.67
C SER A 16 -7.39 -12.49 -7.95
N CYS A 17 -8.14 -11.99 -8.93
CA CYS A 17 -8.41 -12.66 -10.18
C CYS A 17 -8.08 -11.75 -11.36
N GLN A 18 -7.60 -12.33 -12.45
CA GLN A 18 -7.31 -11.59 -13.68
C GLN A 18 -7.88 -12.32 -14.89
N ALA A 19 -8.57 -11.59 -15.77
CA ALA A 19 -9.06 -12.11 -17.05
C ALA A 19 -8.78 -11.12 -18.19
N THR A 20 -8.62 -11.61 -19.42
CA THR A 20 -8.36 -10.76 -20.59
C THR A 20 -9.36 -11.02 -21.71
N ILE A 21 -9.87 -9.94 -22.30
CA ILE A 21 -10.66 -9.94 -23.54
C ILE A 21 -9.79 -9.36 -24.65
N SER A 22 -9.53 -10.15 -25.68
CA SER A 22 -8.91 -9.64 -26.91
C SER A 22 -9.98 -8.96 -27.77
N LEU A 23 -9.70 -7.72 -28.19
CA LEU A 23 -10.54 -6.97 -29.11
C LEU A 23 -10.01 -7.11 -30.55
N ALA A 24 -10.79 -6.62 -31.51
CA ALA A 24 -10.33 -6.54 -32.89
C ALA A 24 -9.04 -5.68 -32.98
N GLN A 25 -8.19 -6.01 -33.97
CA GLN A 25 -7.04 -5.20 -34.35
C GLN A 25 -5.89 -5.15 -33.31
N GLY A 26 -5.82 -6.09 -32.37
CA GLY A 26 -4.66 -6.25 -31.47
C GLY A 26 -4.76 -5.50 -30.14
N GLU A 27 -5.91 -4.87 -29.88
CA GLU A 27 -6.22 -4.25 -28.59
C GLU A 27 -6.71 -5.30 -27.58
N SER A 28 -6.55 -5.03 -26.29
CA SER A 28 -7.06 -5.93 -25.26
C SER A 28 -7.54 -5.19 -24.01
N LEU A 29 -8.50 -5.80 -23.33
CA LEU A 29 -9.00 -5.35 -22.04
C LEU A 29 -8.62 -6.38 -20.98
N THR A 30 -7.85 -5.93 -19.99
CA THR A 30 -7.50 -6.71 -18.81
C THR A 30 -8.41 -6.31 -17.66
N TYR A 31 -9.07 -7.28 -17.06
CA TYR A 31 -9.95 -7.13 -15.92
C TYR A 31 -9.25 -7.69 -14.69
N GLU A 32 -9.14 -6.85 -13.68
CA GLU A 32 -8.53 -7.20 -12.40
C GLU A 32 -9.63 -7.16 -11.34
N VAL A 33 -9.96 -8.30 -10.77
CA VAL A 33 -11.04 -8.46 -9.79
C VAL A 33 -10.46 -8.83 -8.45
N THR A 34 -10.70 -8.02 -7.43
CA THR A 34 -10.16 -8.22 -6.09
C THR A 34 -11.25 -8.12 -5.04
N GLY A 35 -11.09 -8.83 -3.93
CA GLY A 35 -11.94 -8.66 -2.76
C GLY A 35 -12.23 -9.95 -2.01
N THR A 36 -13.35 -10.01 -1.31
CA THR A 36 -13.75 -11.09 -0.42
C THR A 36 -14.94 -11.87 -0.96
N VAL A 37 -14.86 -13.20 -0.86
CA VAL A 37 -15.91 -14.14 -1.25
C VAL A 37 -16.10 -15.21 -0.18
N SER A 38 -17.34 -15.53 0.18
CA SER A 38 -17.65 -16.57 1.15
C SER A 38 -17.41 -17.98 0.58
N GLU A 39 -17.01 -18.89 1.47
CA GLU A 39 -17.10 -20.33 1.21
C GLU A 39 -18.58 -20.73 1.12
N THR A 40 -19.10 -20.82 -0.10
CA THR A 40 -20.48 -21.25 -0.30
C THR A 40 -20.49 -22.78 -0.40
N THR A 41 -20.54 -23.47 0.74
CA THR A 41 -20.91 -24.89 0.80
C THR A 41 -22.39 -24.99 0.39
N ALA A 42 -22.70 -25.84 -0.58
CA ALA A 42 -24.09 -26.00 -1.04
C ALA A 42 -24.98 -26.49 0.11
N THR A 43 -26.02 -25.74 0.48
CA THR A 43 -27.40 -26.26 0.71
C THR A 43 -28.43 -25.21 1.14
N GLU A 44 -28.06 -24.04 1.64
CA GLU A 44 -29.06 -23.03 2.03
C GLU A 44 -28.67 -21.63 1.56
N SER A 45 -29.67 -20.88 1.06
CA SER A 45 -29.53 -19.46 0.73
C SER A 45 -29.00 -18.73 1.97
N PRO A 46 -27.83 -18.07 1.92
CA PRO A 46 -27.30 -17.41 3.10
C PRO A 46 -28.23 -16.28 3.52
N ILE A 47 -28.80 -16.41 4.73
CA ILE A 47 -29.73 -15.43 5.34
C ILE A 47 -29.03 -14.08 5.64
N ASN A 48 -27.72 -13.97 5.44
CA ASN A 48 -26.96 -12.72 5.57
C ASN A 48 -25.63 -12.77 4.80
N PRO A 49 -25.44 -12.01 3.70
CA PRO A 49 -24.18 -11.91 2.99
C PRO A 49 -23.28 -10.87 3.66
N ILE A 50 -23.00 -11.02 4.96
CA ILE A 50 -22.01 -10.17 5.62
C ILE A 50 -20.63 -10.60 5.14
N GLY A 51 -20.02 -9.82 4.24
CA GLY A 51 -18.60 -9.93 3.92
C GLY A 51 -18.22 -10.25 2.47
N ASN A 52 -19.15 -10.33 1.52
CA ASN A 52 -18.80 -10.38 0.09
C ASN A 52 -18.63 -8.97 -0.45
N SER A 53 -17.41 -8.62 -0.84
CA SER A 53 -17.11 -7.35 -1.50
C SER A 53 -16.11 -7.64 -2.60
N LEU A 54 -16.51 -7.47 -3.86
CA LEU A 54 -15.59 -7.55 -4.98
C LEU A 54 -15.53 -6.19 -5.66
N ASN A 55 -14.36 -5.86 -6.17
CA ASN A 55 -14.14 -4.69 -7.00
C ASN A 55 -13.48 -5.12 -8.31
N VAL A 56 -13.72 -4.36 -9.37
CA VAL A 56 -13.11 -4.56 -10.69
C VAL A 56 -12.40 -3.31 -11.15
N SER A 57 -11.20 -3.49 -11.67
CA SER A 57 -10.49 -2.49 -12.47
C SER A 57 -10.34 -3.00 -13.90
N ILE A 58 -10.39 -2.08 -14.87
CA ILE A 58 -10.28 -2.40 -16.30
C ILE A 58 -9.13 -1.59 -16.88
N LEU A 59 -8.16 -2.29 -17.43
CA LEU A 59 -7.02 -1.74 -18.13
C LEU A 59 -7.18 -2.03 -19.62
N GLN A 60 -7.03 -1.02 -20.47
CA GLN A 60 -6.92 -1.18 -21.91
C GLN A 60 -5.47 -1.15 -22.32
N ARG A 61 -5.05 -2.15 -23.10
CA ARG A 61 -3.79 -2.12 -23.84
C ARG A 61 -4.09 -1.86 -25.31
N ASP A 62 -3.52 -0.77 -25.83
CA ASP A 62 -3.61 -0.45 -27.25
C ASP A 62 -2.65 -1.30 -28.10
N ARG A 63 -2.66 -1.09 -29.42
CA ARG A 63 -1.83 -1.83 -30.37
C ARG A 63 -0.33 -1.54 -30.24
N ASN A 64 0.01 -0.40 -29.67
CA ASN A 64 1.38 0.03 -29.44
C ASN A 64 1.90 -0.47 -28.08
N GLY A 65 1.06 -1.17 -27.30
CA GLY A 65 1.37 -1.66 -25.97
C GLY A 65 1.16 -0.64 -24.86
N ALA A 66 0.65 0.56 -25.15
CA ALA A 66 0.34 1.56 -24.15
C ALA A 66 -0.86 1.11 -23.31
N ILE A 67 -0.74 1.26 -21.99
CA ILE A 67 -1.76 0.82 -21.03
C ILE A 67 -2.47 2.05 -20.47
N THR A 68 -3.80 2.05 -20.53
CA THR A 68 -4.66 3.10 -19.96
C THR A 68 -5.69 2.46 -19.02
N THR A 69 -5.90 3.05 -17.85
CA THR A 69 -6.96 2.63 -16.93
C THR A 69 -8.31 3.21 -17.41
N LEU A 70 -9.26 2.33 -17.76
CA LEU A 70 -10.61 2.72 -18.17
C LEU A 70 -11.56 2.81 -16.98
N LEU A 71 -11.38 1.93 -15.99
CA LEU A 71 -12.18 1.89 -14.78
C LEU A 71 -11.29 1.48 -13.62
N SER A 72 -11.38 2.20 -12.50
CA SER A 72 -10.61 1.90 -11.29
C SER A 72 -11.56 1.56 -10.15
N ASN A 73 -11.34 0.39 -9.55
CA ASN A 73 -11.95 -0.03 -8.28
C ASN A 73 -13.50 0.09 -8.22
N SER A 74 -14.20 -0.30 -9.29
CA SER A 74 -15.66 -0.30 -9.32
C SER A 74 -16.21 -1.51 -8.56
N SER A 75 -17.20 -1.28 -7.70
CA SER A 75 -17.85 -2.38 -6.97
C SER A 75 -18.57 -3.35 -7.91
N LEU A 76 -18.28 -4.64 -7.71
CA LEU A 76 -19.02 -5.78 -8.21
C LEU A 76 -19.99 -6.25 -7.13
N ARG A 77 -21.25 -6.40 -7.50
CA ARG A 77 -22.31 -6.85 -6.59
C ARG A 77 -22.80 -8.23 -7.01
N ASP A 78 -23.18 -9.03 -6.03
CA ASP A 78 -23.82 -10.32 -6.28
C ASP A 78 -25.06 -10.09 -7.16
N TYR A 79 -25.07 -10.71 -8.33
CA TYR A 79 -26.13 -10.45 -9.31
C TYR A 79 -27.46 -11.03 -8.84
N ASP A 80 -27.43 -12.09 -8.03
CA ASP A 80 -28.62 -12.69 -7.46
C ASP A 80 -29.34 -11.75 -6.49
N ALA A 81 -28.58 -10.96 -5.74
CA ALA A 81 -29.13 -9.94 -4.85
C ALA A 81 -29.73 -8.74 -5.60
N ILE A 82 -29.35 -8.51 -6.86
CA ILE A 82 -29.80 -7.37 -7.65
C ILE A 82 -31.02 -7.72 -8.51
N ALA A 83 -31.06 -8.95 -9.03
CA ALA A 83 -32.05 -9.34 -10.04
C ALA A 83 -32.52 -10.80 -9.87
N PRO A 84 -33.08 -11.17 -8.70
CA PRO A 84 -33.32 -12.57 -8.26
C PRO A 84 -34.19 -13.40 -9.22
N ASP A 85 -35.09 -12.76 -9.97
CA ASP A 85 -36.01 -13.42 -10.91
C ASP A 85 -35.44 -13.51 -12.34
N THR A 86 -34.15 -13.19 -12.54
CA THR A 86 -33.53 -13.18 -13.87
C THR A 86 -33.02 -14.56 -14.26
N ASP A 87 -33.28 -14.95 -15.51
CA ASP A 87 -32.63 -16.12 -16.10
C ASP A 87 -31.15 -15.81 -16.42
N TYR A 88 -30.28 -16.08 -15.45
CA TYR A 88 -28.83 -15.88 -15.57
C TYR A 88 -28.16 -16.76 -16.62
N SER A 89 -28.82 -17.84 -17.07
CA SER A 89 -28.26 -18.74 -18.08
C SER A 89 -28.11 -18.09 -19.46
N GLN A 90 -28.79 -16.95 -19.67
CA GLN A 90 -28.73 -16.15 -20.90
C GLN A 90 -27.44 -15.32 -21.01
N ILE A 91 -26.69 -15.14 -19.91
CA ILE A 91 -25.40 -14.44 -19.97
C ILE A 91 -24.40 -15.39 -20.66
N PRO A 92 -23.71 -14.96 -21.72
CA PRO A 92 -22.99 -15.85 -22.65
C PRO A 92 -21.66 -16.41 -22.11
N PHE A 93 -21.59 -16.82 -20.85
CA PHE A 93 -20.44 -17.56 -20.30
C PHE A 93 -20.26 -18.93 -20.98
N THR A 94 -19.03 -19.45 -20.93
CA THR A 94 -18.76 -20.86 -21.30
C THR A 94 -19.39 -21.80 -20.27
N GLU A 95 -19.61 -23.06 -20.65
CA GLU A 95 -20.33 -24.05 -19.85
C GLU A 95 -19.84 -24.13 -18.38
N ALA A 96 -18.52 -24.16 -18.16
CA ALA A 96 -17.93 -24.21 -16.82
C ALA A 96 -18.25 -22.98 -15.95
N PHE A 97 -18.54 -21.82 -16.55
CA PHE A 97 -18.81 -20.54 -15.89
C PHE A 97 -20.28 -20.11 -15.98
N ARG A 98 -21.11 -20.89 -16.68
CA ARG A 98 -22.53 -20.62 -16.85
C ARG A 98 -23.27 -20.82 -15.52
N ALA A 99 -24.14 -19.87 -15.19
CA ALA A 99 -25.07 -19.99 -14.07
C ALA A 99 -26.32 -20.76 -14.51
N GLN A 100 -27.00 -21.42 -13.58
CA GLN A 100 -28.29 -22.07 -13.88
C GLN A 100 -29.39 -21.00 -13.91
N PRO A 101 -30.55 -21.27 -14.55
CA PRO A 101 -31.69 -20.37 -14.47
C PRO A 101 -32.04 -20.08 -13.01
N ASN A 102 -32.11 -18.80 -12.65
CA ASN A 102 -32.41 -18.31 -11.30
C ASN A 102 -31.44 -18.82 -10.19
N ASP A 103 -30.24 -19.25 -10.56
CA ASP A 103 -29.14 -19.51 -9.61
C ASP A 103 -27.88 -18.75 -10.07
N GLY A 104 -27.70 -17.58 -9.47
CA GLY A 104 -26.61 -16.66 -9.74
C GLY A 104 -25.37 -16.92 -8.88
N ARG A 105 -25.17 -18.13 -8.35
CA ARG A 105 -24.08 -18.38 -7.40
C ARG A 105 -22.72 -17.95 -7.94
N ARG A 106 -22.08 -17.03 -7.20
CA ARG A 106 -20.77 -16.43 -7.56
C ARG A 106 -20.77 -15.73 -8.93
N LEU A 107 -21.93 -15.25 -9.36
CA LEU A 107 -22.10 -14.35 -10.47
C LEU A 107 -22.21 -12.92 -9.92
N TYR A 108 -21.39 -12.03 -10.45
CA TYR A 108 -21.35 -10.65 -10.02
C TYR A 108 -21.54 -9.71 -11.21
N ALA A 109 -22.14 -8.54 -10.95
CA ALA A 109 -22.33 -7.49 -11.94
C ALA A 109 -21.72 -6.16 -11.49
N ALA A 110 -21.10 -5.42 -12.41
CA ALA A 110 -20.66 -4.05 -12.18
C ALA A 110 -21.78 -3.08 -12.59
N LEU A 111 -22.43 -2.45 -11.61
CA LEU A 111 -23.50 -1.48 -11.86
C LEU A 111 -23.04 -0.21 -12.60
N ALA A 112 -21.74 0.07 -12.59
CA ALA A 112 -21.15 1.18 -13.33
C ALA A 112 -21.14 0.96 -14.86
N SER A 113 -21.36 -0.28 -15.35
CA SER A 113 -21.42 -0.56 -16.78
C SER A 113 -22.83 -0.30 -17.33
N VAL A 114 -22.93 0.63 -18.28
CA VAL A 114 -24.19 1.03 -18.93
C VAL A 114 -24.84 -0.12 -19.70
N HIS A 115 -24.03 -1.01 -20.29
CA HIS A 115 -24.51 -2.11 -21.14
C HIS A 115 -24.41 -3.49 -20.48
N GLY A 116 -23.70 -3.58 -19.36
CA GLY A 116 -23.55 -4.80 -18.58
C GLY A 116 -22.12 -5.32 -18.57
N LEU A 117 -21.60 -5.55 -17.37
CA LEU A 117 -20.33 -6.20 -17.11
C LEU A 117 -20.54 -7.23 -16.02
N TYR A 118 -20.22 -8.48 -16.33
CA TYR A 118 -20.49 -9.63 -15.49
C TYR A 118 -19.22 -10.45 -15.24
N ALA A 119 -19.07 -10.94 -14.03
CA ALA A 119 -17.96 -11.79 -13.60
C ALA A 119 -18.50 -13.08 -12.99
N SER A 120 -18.00 -14.23 -13.45
CA SER A 120 -18.35 -15.55 -12.91
C SER A 120 -17.11 -16.20 -12.32
N LEU A 121 -17.14 -16.54 -11.02
CA LEU A 121 -16.04 -17.18 -10.31
C LEU A 121 -16.25 -18.68 -10.17
N ARG A 122 -15.17 -19.47 -10.34
CA ARG A 122 -15.18 -20.93 -10.24
C ARG A 122 -13.96 -21.46 -9.46
N PRO A 123 -14.04 -22.62 -8.79
CA PRO A 123 -15.23 -23.47 -8.60
C PRO A 123 -16.34 -22.79 -7.76
N LEU A 124 -17.55 -23.35 -7.75
CA LEU A 124 -18.69 -22.82 -6.98
C LEU A 124 -18.62 -23.15 -5.48
N SER A 125 -17.88 -24.20 -5.13
CA SER A 125 -17.62 -24.64 -3.75
C SER A 125 -16.13 -24.47 -3.43
N GLY A 126 -15.80 -24.11 -2.19
CA GLY A 126 -14.43 -23.83 -1.77
C GLY A 126 -13.89 -22.52 -2.35
N GLN A 127 -12.58 -22.36 -2.40
CA GLN A 127 -11.94 -21.14 -2.91
C GLN A 127 -12.02 -21.05 -4.45
N PRO A 128 -12.41 -19.90 -5.05
CA PRO A 128 -12.34 -19.76 -6.50
C PRO A 128 -10.88 -19.70 -6.98
N GLN A 129 -10.62 -20.40 -8.07
CA GLN A 129 -9.33 -20.53 -8.75
C GLN A 129 -9.36 -19.96 -10.16
N GLN A 130 -10.55 -19.69 -10.69
CA GLN A 130 -10.75 -19.18 -12.05
C GLN A 130 -11.87 -18.15 -12.10
N ILE A 131 -11.78 -17.27 -13.09
CA ILE A 131 -12.76 -16.24 -13.40
C ILE A 131 -13.07 -16.23 -14.89
N GLN A 132 -14.29 -15.88 -15.28
CA GLN A 132 -14.58 -15.45 -16.64
C GLN A 132 -15.36 -14.13 -16.60
N ILE A 133 -15.05 -13.24 -17.54
CA ILE A 133 -15.71 -11.95 -17.71
C ILE A 133 -16.55 -11.96 -19.00
N VAL A 134 -17.75 -11.41 -18.90
CA VAL A 134 -18.57 -11.01 -20.05
C VAL A 134 -18.82 -9.50 -19.94
N HIS A 135 -18.40 -8.75 -20.95
CA HIS A 135 -18.57 -7.30 -21.02
C HIS A 135 -19.31 -6.94 -22.31
N TYR A 136 -20.47 -6.30 -22.18
CA TYR A 136 -21.20 -5.73 -23.30
C TYR A 136 -20.58 -4.36 -23.61
N LEU A 137 -19.76 -4.28 -24.66
CA LEU A 137 -19.09 -3.03 -25.05
C LEU A 137 -20.07 -2.05 -25.74
N SER A 138 -21.16 -2.60 -26.28
CA SER A 138 -22.31 -1.87 -26.78
C SER A 138 -23.57 -2.72 -26.60
N ALA A 139 -24.75 -2.14 -26.81
CA ALA A 139 -26.02 -2.84 -26.68
C ALA A 139 -26.05 -4.11 -27.57
N GLY A 140 -26.21 -5.28 -26.94
CA GLY A 140 -26.30 -6.56 -27.63
C GLY A 140 -24.97 -7.13 -28.17
N GLN A 141 -23.82 -6.51 -27.89
CA GLN A 141 -22.50 -7.00 -28.32
C GLN A 141 -21.66 -7.46 -27.13
N PRO A 142 -21.80 -8.73 -26.70
CA PRO A 142 -20.99 -9.27 -25.62
C PRO A 142 -19.58 -9.61 -26.13
N ALA A 143 -18.57 -9.13 -25.42
CA ALA A 143 -17.22 -9.66 -25.48
C ALA A 143 -17.00 -10.57 -24.27
N ARG A 144 -16.33 -11.71 -24.49
CA ARG A 144 -16.09 -12.71 -23.45
C ARG A 144 -14.61 -12.99 -23.31
N SER A 145 -14.13 -13.09 -22.08
CA SER A 145 -12.74 -13.42 -21.80
C SER A 145 -12.47 -14.91 -21.97
N ALA A 146 -11.21 -15.27 -22.21
CA ALA A 146 -10.73 -16.59 -21.84
C ALA A 146 -10.89 -16.79 -20.32
N PRO A 147 -10.95 -18.04 -19.83
CA PRO A 147 -10.83 -18.32 -18.40
C PRO A 147 -9.55 -17.69 -17.84
N GLY A 148 -9.72 -16.81 -16.87
CA GLY A 148 -8.68 -16.18 -16.09
C GLY A 148 -8.34 -16.99 -14.84
N SER A 149 -7.26 -16.62 -14.17
CA SER A 149 -6.83 -17.24 -12.92
C SER A 149 -7.28 -16.41 -11.71
N CYS A 150 -7.56 -17.08 -10.61
CA CYS A 150 -7.74 -16.50 -9.29
C CYS A 150 -6.71 -17.12 -8.34
N GLN A 151 -6.17 -16.30 -7.44
CA GLN A 151 -5.25 -16.73 -6.40
C GLN A 151 -5.82 -16.41 -5.03
N ALA A 152 -5.48 -17.26 -4.05
CA ALA A 152 -5.66 -16.94 -2.65
C ALA A 152 -4.77 -15.75 -2.38
N VAL A 153 -5.35 -14.62 -2.01
CA VAL A 153 -4.56 -13.64 -1.29
C VAL A 153 -4.47 -14.22 0.10
N ALA A 154 -3.32 -14.83 0.42
CA ALA A 154 -3.02 -15.20 1.80
C ALA A 154 -3.37 -13.99 2.67
N SER A 155 -4.25 -14.22 3.62
CA SER A 155 -4.62 -13.28 4.69
C SER A 155 -3.38 -12.48 5.10
N SER A 156 -3.34 -11.16 5.06
CA SER A 156 -4.42 -10.21 5.34
C SER A 156 -4.07 -8.81 4.82
N GLU A 157 -5.08 -7.97 4.55
CA GLU A 157 -4.90 -6.51 4.55
C GLU A 157 -4.20 -6.02 5.83
N GLU A 158 -4.32 -6.75 6.94
CA GLU A 158 -3.62 -6.54 8.21
C GLU A 158 -2.09 -6.69 8.11
N SER A 159 -1.55 -7.54 7.22
CA SER A 159 -0.09 -7.65 7.00
C SER A 159 0.46 -6.50 6.13
N LEU A 160 -0.42 -5.89 5.33
CA LEU A 160 -0.14 -4.63 4.62
C LEU A 160 -0.34 -3.42 5.55
N ILE A 161 -1.20 -3.50 6.56
CA ILE A 161 -1.47 -2.36 7.47
C ILE A 161 -0.53 -2.37 8.68
N GLU A 162 -0.24 -3.56 9.20
CA GLU A 162 0.56 -3.86 10.40
C GLU A 162 1.57 -4.98 10.07
N PRO A 163 2.62 -4.70 9.27
CA PRO A 163 3.71 -5.65 9.07
C PRO A 163 4.37 -6.05 10.40
N PRO A 164 4.90 -7.27 10.54
CA PRO A 164 5.73 -7.62 11.69
C PRO A 164 6.99 -6.76 11.71
N LEU A 165 7.44 -6.38 12.90
CA LEU A 165 8.69 -5.65 13.02
C LEU A 165 9.87 -6.50 12.54
N ARG A 166 10.61 -5.98 11.55
CA ARG A 166 11.89 -6.56 11.15
C ARG A 166 13.04 -5.79 11.80
N VAL A 167 13.77 -6.44 12.69
CA VAL A 167 15.04 -5.92 13.22
C VAL A 167 16.15 -6.20 12.21
N VAL A 168 16.88 -5.18 11.81
CA VAL A 168 18.01 -5.28 10.89
C VAL A 168 19.30 -5.06 11.67
N SER A 169 20.09 -6.12 11.78
CA SER A 169 21.35 -6.19 12.54
C SER A 169 22.57 -6.29 11.63
N GLU A 170 22.44 -5.89 10.36
CA GLU A 170 23.56 -5.81 9.41
C GLU A 170 24.49 -4.66 9.79
N ASP A 171 25.72 -4.66 9.25
CA ASP A 171 26.68 -3.59 9.49
C ASP A 171 26.21 -2.28 8.84
N PRO A 172 26.52 -1.12 9.44
CA PRO A 172 26.30 0.18 8.82
C PRO A 172 26.95 0.28 7.43
N LEU A 173 26.24 0.90 6.49
CA LEU A 173 26.80 1.21 5.17
C LEU A 173 28.05 2.10 5.30
N PRO A 174 29.01 2.01 4.36
CA PRO A 174 30.20 2.85 4.39
C PRO A 174 29.86 4.33 4.17
N LEU A 175 30.81 5.20 4.54
CA LEU A 175 30.73 6.63 4.27
C LEU A 175 30.37 6.93 2.81
N LEU A 176 29.59 8.00 2.63
CA LEU A 176 29.24 8.48 1.29
C LEU A 176 30.50 8.90 0.54
N THR A 177 30.66 8.40 -0.68
CA THR A 177 31.66 8.92 -1.61
C THR A 177 31.35 10.36 -2.01
N ALA A 178 32.34 11.10 -2.51
CA ALA A 178 32.12 12.47 -2.99
C ALA A 178 31.04 12.56 -4.09
N ALA A 179 30.93 11.52 -4.93
CA ALA A 179 29.90 11.42 -5.96
C ALA A 179 28.51 11.22 -5.36
N GLU A 180 28.36 10.30 -4.41
CA GLU A 180 27.09 10.06 -3.69
C GLU A 180 26.68 11.28 -2.86
N LEU A 181 27.63 11.98 -2.24
CA LEU A 181 27.35 13.23 -1.51
C LEU A 181 26.83 14.32 -2.45
N SER A 182 27.47 14.48 -3.60
CA SER A 182 27.03 15.43 -4.63
C SER A 182 25.66 15.06 -5.19
N GLN A 183 25.38 13.77 -5.35
CA GLN A 183 24.07 13.26 -5.74
C GLN A 183 23.02 13.57 -4.68
N LEU A 184 23.28 13.20 -3.42
CA LEU A 184 22.38 13.41 -2.28
C LEU A 184 21.98 14.87 -2.14
N ASN A 185 22.94 15.79 -2.21
CA ASN A 185 22.66 17.22 -2.07
C ASN A 185 21.83 17.75 -3.26
N ARG A 186 22.23 17.42 -4.49
CA ARG A 186 21.56 17.92 -5.70
C ARG A 186 20.14 17.36 -5.86
N GLU A 187 19.97 16.05 -5.72
CA GLU A 187 18.65 15.41 -5.82
C GLU A 187 17.77 15.77 -4.63
N GLY A 188 18.35 15.88 -3.42
CA GLY A 188 17.65 16.36 -2.24
C GLY A 188 17.09 17.77 -2.42
N GLU A 189 17.91 18.71 -2.90
CA GLU A 189 17.47 20.09 -3.18
C GLU A 189 16.36 20.15 -4.23
N ASN A 190 16.51 19.40 -5.33
CA ASN A 190 15.50 19.35 -6.39
C ASN A 190 14.18 18.77 -5.87
N SER A 191 14.22 17.69 -5.09
CA SER A 191 13.04 17.06 -4.52
C SER A 191 12.35 17.93 -3.46
N ILE A 192 13.10 18.61 -2.60
CA ILE A 192 12.55 19.60 -1.65
C ILE A 192 11.81 20.71 -2.40
N GLN A 193 12.44 21.29 -3.41
CA GLN A 193 11.84 22.38 -4.19
C GLN A 193 10.59 21.91 -4.95
N SER A 194 10.64 20.69 -5.52
CA SER A 194 9.48 20.06 -6.18
C SER A 194 8.31 19.91 -5.21
N TRP A 195 8.55 19.33 -4.02
CA TRP A 195 7.51 19.15 -3.00
C TRP A 195 6.89 20.49 -2.61
N ILE A 196 7.71 21.52 -2.31
CA ILE A 196 7.21 22.87 -1.96
C ILE A 196 6.34 23.45 -3.09
N ASN A 197 6.75 23.32 -4.34
CA ASN A 197 6.02 23.87 -5.49
C ASN A 197 4.67 23.17 -5.69
N ILE A 198 4.66 21.83 -5.66
CA ILE A 198 3.45 21.02 -5.87
C ILE A 198 2.48 21.22 -4.70
N ALA A 199 2.99 21.34 -3.47
CA ALA A 199 2.17 21.66 -2.30
C ALA A 199 1.55 23.07 -2.39
N GLY A 200 2.31 24.06 -2.88
CA GLY A 200 1.84 25.43 -3.05
C GLY A 200 0.66 25.60 -4.02
N VAL A 201 0.49 24.65 -4.95
CA VAL A 201 -0.67 24.60 -5.87
C VAL A 201 -1.75 23.62 -5.41
N GLY A 202 -1.63 23.05 -4.21
CA GLY A 202 -2.61 22.14 -3.62
C GLY A 202 -2.62 20.73 -4.21
N ALA A 203 -1.61 20.34 -4.99
CA ALA A 203 -1.54 19.03 -5.65
C ALA A 203 -0.94 17.93 -4.75
N THR A 204 -0.35 18.29 -3.61
CA THR A 204 0.10 17.35 -2.57
C THR A 204 -0.03 17.98 -1.19
N ARG A 205 0.13 17.18 -0.13
CA ARG A 205 0.17 17.66 1.25
C ARG A 205 1.38 18.58 1.44
N SER A 206 1.18 19.70 2.13
CA SER A 206 2.28 20.60 2.49
C SER A 206 3.25 19.96 3.47
N PRO A 207 4.56 20.24 3.37
CA PRO A 207 5.53 19.89 4.40
C PRO A 207 5.06 20.36 5.78
N THR A 208 5.38 19.61 6.83
CA THR A 208 5.03 20.02 8.19
C THR A 208 5.79 21.30 8.56
N GLU A 209 5.08 22.28 9.11
CA GLU A 209 5.69 23.53 9.56
C GLU A 209 6.61 23.28 10.75
N PHE A 210 7.83 23.82 10.68
CA PHE A 210 8.83 23.79 11.73
C PHE A 210 8.53 24.88 12.76
N THR A 211 7.45 24.66 13.51
CA THR A 211 6.94 25.57 14.54
C THR A 211 7.96 25.84 15.66
N GLU A 212 7.74 26.90 16.43
CA GLU A 212 8.58 27.24 17.59
C GLU A 212 8.71 26.08 18.59
N ALA A 213 7.64 25.30 18.80
CA ALA A 213 7.65 24.14 19.69
C ALA A 213 8.55 23.00 19.17
N LEU A 214 8.49 22.71 17.86
CA LEU A 214 9.38 21.73 17.23
C LEU A 214 10.82 22.22 17.24
N GLN A 215 11.04 23.51 16.99
CA GLN A 215 12.36 24.12 17.03
C GLN A 215 12.99 24.05 18.43
N ALA A 216 12.22 24.36 19.48
CA ALA A 216 12.68 24.27 20.86
C ALA A 216 13.08 22.83 21.23
N THR A 217 12.25 21.85 20.86
CA THR A 217 12.54 20.42 21.06
C THR A 217 13.83 20.01 20.35
N TYR A 218 13.99 20.44 19.10
CA TYR A 218 15.17 20.16 18.29
C TYR A 218 16.45 20.80 18.87
N GLN A 219 16.38 22.05 19.35
CA GLN A 219 17.49 22.74 20.01
C GLN A 219 17.87 22.09 21.36
N GLN A 220 16.89 21.62 22.11
CA GLN A 220 17.15 20.87 23.35
C GLN A 220 17.93 19.59 23.05
N GLN A 221 17.57 18.86 21.98
CA GLN A 221 18.30 17.66 21.56
C GLN A 221 19.74 17.96 21.15
N GLN A 222 19.98 19.06 20.44
CA GLN A 222 21.33 19.52 20.09
C GLN A 222 22.23 19.76 21.30
N THR A 223 21.66 20.23 22.41
CA THR A 223 22.43 20.49 23.63
C THR A 223 22.93 19.20 24.29
N HIS A 224 22.13 18.12 24.20
CA HIS A 224 22.44 16.85 24.87
C HIS A 224 23.21 15.87 23.98
N ASN A 225 23.04 15.96 22.65
CA ASN A 225 23.63 15.04 21.69
C ASN A 225 24.08 15.79 20.41
N PRO A 226 25.14 16.62 20.47
CA PRO A 226 25.47 17.56 19.39
C PRO A 226 25.72 16.87 18.04
N ASP A 227 26.35 15.69 18.04
CA ASP A 227 26.71 14.98 16.83
C ASP A 227 25.51 14.25 16.18
N THR A 228 24.59 13.71 16.98
CA THR A 228 23.42 12.95 16.46
C THR A 228 22.18 13.82 16.25
N ALA A 229 22.06 14.93 16.98
CA ALA A 229 20.91 15.83 16.92
C ALA A 229 20.52 16.36 15.54
N PRO A 230 21.43 16.56 14.56
CA PRO A 230 21.05 16.88 13.19
C PRO A 230 20.00 15.96 12.58
N PHE A 231 19.98 14.69 13.02
CA PHE A 231 19.16 13.62 12.49
C PHE A 231 17.98 13.23 13.38
N LEU A 232 18.02 13.56 14.67
CA LEU A 232 16.97 13.16 15.62
C LEU A 232 15.62 13.81 15.26
N GLY A 233 14.55 13.03 15.41
CA GLY A 233 13.19 13.49 15.13
C GLY A 233 12.31 12.43 14.49
N LEU A 234 11.02 12.75 14.36
CA LEU A 234 10.12 12.04 13.47
C LEU A 234 10.07 12.80 12.14
N TRP A 235 10.31 12.10 11.05
CA TRP A 235 10.38 12.66 9.71
C TRP A 235 9.31 12.02 8.83
N GLU A 236 8.45 12.84 8.22
CA GLU A 236 7.42 12.44 7.26
C GLU A 236 7.95 12.65 5.83
N GLY A 237 8.03 11.57 5.06
CA GLY A 237 8.45 11.57 3.67
C GLY A 237 7.42 12.22 2.76
N GLU A 238 7.87 12.70 1.60
CA GLU A 238 6.95 13.13 0.54
C GLU A 238 5.91 12.03 0.28
N PRO A 239 4.60 12.31 0.41
CA PRO A 239 3.60 11.30 0.20
C PRO A 239 3.65 10.88 -1.28
N PRO A 240 3.76 9.58 -1.58
CA PRO A 240 3.65 9.09 -2.95
C PRO A 240 2.27 9.47 -3.51
N ALA A 241 2.11 9.45 -4.83
CA ALA A 241 0.82 9.70 -5.50
C ALA A 241 -0.32 8.80 -4.96
N SER A 242 0.02 7.70 -4.31
CA SER A 242 -0.90 6.76 -3.68
C SER A 242 -1.39 7.15 -2.28
N GLY A 243 -0.89 8.23 -1.69
CA GLY A 243 -1.51 8.92 -0.55
C GLY A 243 -1.09 8.52 0.86
N TYR A 244 -0.23 7.49 1.05
CA TYR A 244 0.22 7.10 2.40
C TYR A 244 1.63 7.60 2.72
N PRO A 245 1.81 8.35 3.83
CA PRO A 245 3.10 8.87 4.22
C PRO A 245 4.07 7.74 4.62
N TYR A 246 5.34 7.93 4.26
CA TYR A 246 6.45 7.11 4.72
C TYR A 246 7.15 7.83 5.85
N TYR A 247 7.29 7.21 7.01
CA TYR A 247 7.89 7.81 8.18
C TYR A 247 9.26 7.23 8.49
N LEU A 248 10.11 8.11 9.00
CA LEU A 248 11.43 7.79 9.51
C LEU A 248 11.54 8.40 10.92
N SER A 249 11.55 7.58 11.96
CA SER A 249 11.78 8.02 13.34
C SER A 249 13.22 7.72 13.73
N ILE A 250 13.98 8.77 14.07
CA ILE A 250 15.37 8.67 14.50
C ILE A 250 15.46 9.17 15.93
N PHE A 251 15.95 8.30 16.82
CA PHE A 251 16.02 8.57 18.26
C PHE A 251 17.33 8.04 18.85
N PRO A 252 17.80 8.58 19.99
CA PRO A 252 19.09 8.19 20.56
C PRO A 252 19.19 6.69 20.88
N ALA A 253 20.39 6.13 20.76
CA ALA A 253 20.75 4.87 21.39
C ALA A 253 21.39 5.10 22.77
N ASN A 254 21.64 4.04 23.52
CA ASN A 254 22.32 4.11 24.82
C ASN A 254 23.82 4.41 24.67
N GLU A 255 24.41 4.02 23.54
CA GLU A 255 25.79 4.30 23.20
C GLU A 255 25.95 5.69 22.55
N ALA A 256 27.06 6.35 22.88
CA ALA A 256 27.45 7.58 22.21
C ALA A 256 27.58 7.35 20.70
N ASP A 257 27.27 8.39 19.91
CA ASP A 257 27.36 8.38 18.44
C ASP A 257 26.48 7.33 17.75
N GLN A 258 25.53 6.71 18.47
CA GLN A 258 24.59 5.76 17.90
C GLN A 258 23.15 6.28 18.01
N VAL A 259 22.35 5.94 17.00
CA VAL A 259 20.91 6.21 16.97
C VAL A 259 20.17 4.97 16.53
N CYS A 260 18.91 4.88 16.95
CA CYS A 260 17.98 3.90 16.42
C CYS A 260 17.07 4.55 15.39
N ILE A 261 16.76 3.77 14.36
CA ILE A 261 15.96 4.20 13.23
C ILE A 261 14.79 3.24 13.07
N VAL A 262 13.58 3.78 13.15
CA VAL A 262 12.34 3.09 12.77
C VAL A 262 11.87 3.65 11.43
N GLU A 263 11.84 2.80 10.42
CA GLU A 263 11.21 3.12 9.14
C GLU A 263 9.82 2.50 9.12
N TYR A 264 8.80 3.30 8.80
CA TYR A 264 7.43 2.84 8.72
C TYR A 264 6.73 3.34 7.46
N GLN A 265 6.27 2.43 6.62
CA GLN A 265 5.37 2.71 5.52
C GLN A 265 4.20 1.75 5.62
N ARG A 266 2.97 2.27 5.63
CA ARG A 266 1.81 1.42 5.47
C ARG A 266 1.86 0.77 4.08
N GLY A 267 1.72 -0.54 4.03
CA GLY A 267 1.59 -1.29 2.80
C GLY A 267 0.30 -0.92 2.10
N GLN A 268 0.35 -0.97 0.79
CA GLN A 268 -0.75 -0.51 -0.04
C GLN A 268 -0.84 -1.41 -1.26
N GLN A 269 -2.06 -1.64 -1.69
CA GLN A 269 -2.34 -2.20 -2.98
C GLN A 269 -2.72 -1.04 -3.91
N ILE A 270 -1.84 -0.73 -4.86
CA ILE A 270 -2.14 0.22 -5.94
C ILE A 270 -2.41 -0.64 -7.18
N ALA A 271 -3.69 -0.78 -7.55
CA ALA A 271 -4.10 -1.71 -8.61
C ALA A 271 -3.59 -3.15 -8.36
N SER A 272 -2.83 -3.73 -9.29
CA SER A 272 -2.19 -5.06 -9.17
C SER A 272 -0.83 -5.06 -8.48
N GLU A 273 -0.27 -3.89 -8.15
CA GLU A 273 1.03 -3.80 -7.49
C GLU A 273 0.87 -3.71 -5.98
N ILE A 274 1.45 -4.67 -5.28
CA ILE A 274 1.55 -4.65 -3.82
C ILE A 274 2.83 -3.87 -3.49
N VAL A 275 2.68 -2.65 -2.98
CA VAL A 275 3.79 -1.96 -2.31
C VAL A 275 3.83 -2.52 -0.88
N PRO A 276 4.87 -3.29 -0.53
CA PRO A 276 4.94 -3.95 0.76
C PRO A 276 5.01 -2.91 1.87
N ALA A 277 4.35 -3.21 2.97
CA ALA A 277 4.49 -2.42 4.18
C ALA A 277 5.94 -2.51 4.66
N THR A 278 6.44 -1.38 5.17
CA THR A 278 7.75 -1.32 5.82
C THR A 278 7.51 -1.10 7.30
N PHE A 279 8.06 -1.95 8.16
CA PHE A 279 8.20 -1.69 9.58
C PHE A 279 9.50 -2.31 10.05
N THR A 280 10.53 -1.48 10.10
CA THR A 280 11.88 -1.95 10.36
C THR A 280 12.55 -1.13 11.44
N LEU A 281 13.23 -1.80 12.35
CA LEU A 281 14.10 -1.19 13.34
C LEU A 281 15.55 -1.51 12.96
N SER A 282 16.41 -0.50 12.95
CA SER A 282 17.85 -0.67 12.77
C SER A 282 18.62 0.27 13.68
N LYS A 283 19.90 -0.06 13.91
CA LYS A 283 20.84 0.82 14.58
C LYS A 283 21.72 1.50 13.53
N ALA A 284 22.07 2.75 13.78
CA ALA A 284 22.92 3.53 12.92
C ALA A 284 24.04 4.19 13.72
N THR A 285 25.17 4.38 13.06
CA THR A 285 26.32 5.11 13.60
C THR A 285 26.34 6.50 12.99
N VAL A 286 26.57 7.50 13.83
CA VAL A 286 26.81 8.87 13.41
C VAL A 286 28.29 9.16 13.54
N THR A 287 28.94 9.52 12.43
CA THR A 287 30.36 9.82 12.46
C THR A 287 30.72 10.83 11.38
N GLN A 288 31.58 11.80 11.71
CA GLN A 288 32.02 12.84 10.77
C GLN A 288 30.83 13.58 10.11
N GLY A 289 29.75 13.80 10.86
CA GLY A 289 28.51 14.42 10.35
C GLY A 289 27.72 13.55 9.36
N ASN A 290 27.99 12.24 9.28
CA ASN A 290 27.24 11.29 8.46
C ASN A 290 26.40 10.38 9.35
N LEU A 291 25.15 10.15 8.95
CA LEU A 291 24.30 9.09 9.50
C LEU A 291 24.47 7.84 8.63
N LEU A 292 24.94 6.75 9.22
CA LEU A 292 25.23 5.50 8.54
C LEU A 292 24.40 4.38 9.16
N SER A 293 23.39 3.91 8.45
CA SER A 293 22.62 2.72 8.83
C SER A 293 22.79 1.63 7.77
N PRO A 294 22.34 0.40 8.01
CA PRO A 294 22.33 -0.65 6.99
C PRO A 294 21.42 -0.34 5.78
N ARG A 295 20.43 0.54 5.95
CA ARG A 295 19.35 0.76 4.95
C ARG A 295 19.28 2.16 4.37
N LEU A 296 19.99 3.11 4.96
CA LEU A 296 20.04 4.49 4.49
C LEU A 296 21.29 5.20 4.99
N ARG A 297 21.70 6.22 4.24
CA ARG A 297 22.77 7.15 4.59
C ARG A 297 22.30 8.58 4.46
N SER A 298 22.79 9.46 5.32
CA SER A 298 22.54 10.90 5.22
C SER A 298 23.74 11.70 5.74
N THR A 299 23.70 13.01 5.58
CA THR A 299 24.71 13.94 6.10
C THR A 299 24.06 15.10 6.82
N GLN A 300 24.81 15.74 7.72
CA GLN A 300 24.36 16.95 8.39
C GLN A 300 24.01 18.05 7.38
N THR A 301 24.74 18.16 6.26
CA THR A 301 24.47 19.13 5.19
C THR A 301 23.20 18.83 4.38
N ALA A 302 22.73 17.58 4.43
CA ALA A 302 21.45 17.17 3.85
C ALA A 302 20.24 17.49 4.75
N SER A 303 20.47 18.01 5.97
CA SER A 303 19.45 18.55 6.88
C SER A 303 19.34 20.06 6.69
N GLN A 304 18.21 20.54 6.18
CA GLN A 304 18.07 21.93 5.71
C GLN A 304 16.75 22.54 6.19
N VAL A 305 16.75 23.83 6.55
CA VAL A 305 15.51 24.58 6.80
C VAL A 305 15.20 25.41 5.54
N ARG A 306 13.97 25.30 5.03
CA ARG A 306 13.51 26.02 3.84
C ARG A 306 12.18 26.72 4.10
N PRO A 307 11.98 27.95 3.58
CA PRO A 307 10.68 28.58 3.57
C PRO A 307 9.74 27.88 2.57
N PHE A 308 8.45 27.89 2.86
CA PHE A 308 7.38 27.48 1.96
C PHE A 308 6.14 28.36 2.18
N HIS A 309 5.06 28.13 1.42
CA HIS A 309 3.94 29.07 1.34
C HIS A 309 3.32 29.48 2.70
N SER A 310 3.31 28.58 3.70
CA SER A 310 2.70 28.84 5.01
C SER A 310 3.71 28.92 6.17
N GLY A 311 5.02 28.97 5.93
CA GLY A 311 6.00 29.05 7.02
C GLY A 311 7.41 28.59 6.63
N THR A 312 8.12 27.96 7.56
CA THR A 312 9.38 27.25 7.28
C THR A 312 9.23 25.78 7.63
N ALA A 313 9.91 24.90 6.90
CA ALA A 313 9.95 23.47 7.17
C ALA A 313 11.40 23.00 7.24
N LYS A 314 11.67 22.04 8.12
CA LYS A 314 12.98 21.40 8.23
C LYS A 314 12.94 20.07 7.47
N PHE A 315 13.89 19.87 6.57
CA PHE A 315 13.99 18.70 5.71
C PHE A 315 15.21 17.87 6.03
N LEU A 316 15.13 16.57 5.73
CA LEU A 316 16.23 15.63 5.73
C LEU A 316 16.21 14.85 4.42
N SER A 317 17.33 14.85 3.69
CA SER A 317 17.50 13.99 2.51
C SER A 317 18.30 12.74 2.88
N VAL A 318 17.88 11.57 2.40
CA VAL A 318 18.57 10.30 2.65
C VAL A 318 18.80 9.54 1.34
N LEU A 319 19.92 8.83 1.25
CA LEU A 319 20.25 7.94 0.16
C LEU A 319 19.97 6.49 0.56
N GLN A 320 19.10 5.80 -0.17
CA GLN A 320 18.79 4.37 0.06
C GLN A 320 19.62 3.47 -0.87
N PRO A 321 20.14 2.31 -0.41
CA PRO A 321 20.87 1.35 -1.23
C PRO A 321 19.89 0.47 -2.01
N SER A 322 19.28 1.01 -3.07
CA SER A 322 18.51 0.20 -4.03
C SER A 322 19.11 0.33 -5.42
N ALA A 323 18.65 -0.45 -6.40
CA ALA A 323 19.25 -0.51 -7.74
C ALA A 323 19.45 0.87 -8.42
N ASN A 324 18.65 1.88 -8.04
CA ASN A 324 18.73 3.23 -8.56
C ASN A 324 19.23 4.27 -7.53
N ASN A 325 19.64 3.84 -6.33
CA ASN A 325 20.03 4.70 -5.21
C ASN A 325 19.12 5.93 -5.02
N PRO A 326 17.80 5.76 -4.85
CA PRO A 326 16.89 6.88 -4.82
C PRO A 326 17.18 7.76 -3.62
N VAL A 327 17.32 9.07 -3.86
CA VAL A 327 17.30 10.07 -2.80
C VAL A 327 15.85 10.32 -2.39
N ARG A 328 15.55 10.13 -1.11
CA ARG A 328 14.25 10.46 -0.52
C ARG A 328 14.37 11.69 0.37
N VAL A 329 13.32 12.50 0.37
CA VAL A 329 13.21 13.72 1.18
C VAL A 329 12.10 13.54 2.20
N PHE A 330 12.38 14.00 3.43
CA PHE A 330 11.43 14.02 4.53
C PHE A 330 11.37 15.41 5.14
N SER A 331 10.22 15.74 5.72
CA SER A 331 10.00 16.93 6.55
C SER A 331 9.86 16.55 8.02
N LEU A 332 10.46 17.30 8.93
CA LEU A 332 10.35 17.07 10.37
C LEU A 332 8.90 17.29 10.81
N THR A 333 8.34 16.36 11.58
CA THR A 333 6.96 16.40 12.05
C THR A 333 6.84 16.04 13.54
N ASP A 334 5.64 16.25 14.10
CA ASP A 334 5.33 15.95 15.49
C ASP A 334 5.26 14.42 15.72
N ARG A 335 5.92 13.94 16.79
CA ARG A 335 5.99 12.52 17.17
C ARG A 335 4.63 11.82 17.25
N SER A 336 3.56 12.53 17.61
CA SER A 336 2.20 11.98 17.70
C SER A 336 1.68 11.44 16.37
N ALA A 337 2.19 11.92 15.23
CA ALA A 337 1.76 11.50 13.90
C ALA A 337 2.05 10.00 13.61
N LEU A 338 3.17 9.47 14.11
CA LEU A 338 3.55 8.06 13.89
C LEU A 338 2.79 7.11 14.81
N TYR A 339 2.74 7.41 16.10
CA TYR A 339 2.19 6.50 17.11
C TYR A 339 0.67 6.34 17.02
N ASN A 340 -0.05 7.35 16.51
CA ASN A 340 -1.48 7.23 16.22
C ASN A 340 -1.79 6.18 15.13
N GLY A 341 -0.79 5.78 14.33
CA GLY A 341 -0.92 4.77 13.29
C GLY A 341 -0.56 3.34 13.74
N PHE A 342 -0.03 3.15 14.95
CA PHE A 342 0.42 1.85 15.43
C PHE A 342 -0.63 1.16 16.29
N SER A 343 -0.82 -0.14 16.07
CA SER A 343 -1.62 -0.97 16.95
C SER A 343 -0.89 -1.28 18.26
N SER A 344 -1.63 -1.76 19.26
CA SER A 344 -1.04 -2.22 20.52
C SER A 344 0.03 -3.30 20.30
N ARG A 345 -0.15 -4.16 19.29
CA ARG A 345 0.83 -5.19 18.92
C ARG A 345 2.11 -4.56 18.40
N MET A 346 2.02 -3.64 17.45
CA MET A 346 3.19 -2.95 16.88
C MET A 346 3.96 -2.16 17.94
N LEU A 347 3.25 -1.50 18.85
CA LEU A 347 3.86 -0.78 19.98
C LEU A 347 4.60 -1.75 20.91
N GLN A 348 4.02 -2.92 21.18
CA GLN A 348 4.65 -3.95 22.00
C GLN A 348 5.90 -4.54 21.33
N GLU A 349 5.81 -4.91 20.05
CA GLU A 349 6.96 -5.41 19.27
C GLU A 349 8.10 -4.39 19.24
N LEU A 350 7.79 -3.12 18.99
CA LEU A 350 8.77 -2.05 18.97
C LEU A 350 9.40 -1.80 20.34
N SER A 351 8.60 -1.77 21.40
CA SER A 351 9.10 -1.58 22.77
C SER A 351 10.05 -2.70 23.18
N GLN A 352 9.72 -3.96 22.85
CA GLN A 352 10.60 -5.09 23.13
C GLN A 352 11.91 -4.98 22.32
N ALA A 353 11.81 -4.79 21.00
CA ALA A 353 12.98 -4.76 20.13
C ALA A 353 13.91 -3.56 20.39
N THR A 354 13.36 -2.40 20.75
CA THR A 354 14.17 -1.22 21.13
C THR A 354 14.97 -1.46 22.40
N SER A 355 14.38 -2.15 23.38
CA SER A 355 15.11 -2.57 24.59
C SER A 355 16.24 -3.55 24.27
N GLU A 356 16.00 -4.52 23.38
CA GLU A 356 17.00 -5.52 22.98
C GLU A 356 18.14 -4.92 22.16
N LEU A 357 17.86 -3.92 21.32
CA LEU A 357 18.85 -3.25 20.46
C LEU A 357 19.66 -2.15 21.16
N GLY A 358 19.32 -1.84 22.41
CA GLY A 358 19.98 -0.80 23.21
C GLY A 358 19.58 0.62 22.80
N CYS A 359 18.34 0.83 22.37
CA CYS A 359 17.82 2.16 22.07
C CYS A 359 17.36 2.87 23.34
N ALA A 360 17.47 4.20 23.38
CA ALA A 360 16.89 4.98 24.48
C ALA A 360 15.35 4.92 24.37
N GLN A 361 14.68 4.65 25.50
CA GLN A 361 13.22 4.57 25.59
C GLN A 361 12.55 5.94 25.66
#